data_AF-A0A7V6V2H1-F1
#
_entry.id   AF-A0A7V6V2H1-F1
#
_cell.length_a   1.000
_cell.length_b   1.000
_cell.length_c   1.000
_cell.angle_alpha   90.00
_cell.angle_beta   90.00
_cell.angle_gamma   90.00
#
_symmetry.space_group_name_H-M   'P 1'
#
loop_
_entity.id
_entity.type
_entity.pdbx_description
1 polymer ?
#
loop_
_entity_poly.entity_id
_entity_poly.type
_entity_poly.pdbx_seq_one_letter_code
_entity_poly.pdbx_strand_id
1 'polypeptide(L)'
;MSIRIQEINIDNLGPIKPGKYQFDNINLIYSKNEGGKSILVEFILRSLFSKKSIWGYNREIGNGKIIVSGINGKSISYSPASKDKLDKYFEKQLNTFQTSLTKLLIIKSGETNINEGPQGIDVNTLKELLSSKNILDKIDSKIQKTIQNASFTNNFINIDNTGEGKTYKDLKDNQLQKINQLINRLNDNKINEELKLRNDIEELKVKKENLLKAKKFKAYNLFNKKQELENI
;
A
#
# COMPACT_ATOMS: atom_id res chain seq x y z
N MET A 1 -14.03 22.36 -23.36
CA MET A 1 -14.04 21.94 -24.78
C MET A 1 -13.79 20.45 -24.84
N SER A 2 -14.50 19.72 -25.70
CA SER A 2 -14.25 18.29 -25.93
C SER A 2 -13.00 18.09 -26.79
N ILE A 3 -12.26 17.02 -26.50
CA ILE A 3 -11.10 16.61 -27.30
C ILE A 3 -11.61 15.90 -28.56
N ARG A 4 -11.16 16.32 -29.75
CA ARG A 4 -11.58 15.75 -31.04
C ARG A 4 -10.46 15.69 -32.06
N ILE A 5 -10.48 14.68 -32.92
CA ILE A 5 -9.63 14.62 -34.12
C ILE A 5 -10.18 15.62 -35.13
N GLN A 6 -9.34 16.56 -35.56
CA GLN A 6 -9.70 17.61 -36.52
C GLN A 6 -9.23 17.24 -37.93
N GLU A 7 -8.04 16.67 -38.06
CA GLU A 7 -7.45 16.34 -39.34
C GLU A 7 -6.59 15.09 -39.23
N ILE A 8 -6.60 14.25 -40.25
CA ILE A 8 -5.66 13.16 -40.45
C ILE A 8 -4.89 13.41 -41.75
N ASN A 9 -3.58 13.57 -41.63
CA ASN A 9 -2.64 13.59 -42.75
C ASN A 9 -2.05 12.20 -42.92
N ILE A 10 -2.15 11.66 -44.12
CA ILE A 10 -1.74 10.29 -44.43
C ILE A 10 -0.75 10.32 -45.58
N ASP A 11 0.37 9.63 -45.40
CA ASP A 11 1.36 9.33 -46.42
C ASP A 11 1.65 7.83 -46.42
N ASN A 12 1.50 7.17 -47.57
CA ASN A 12 1.87 5.76 -47.78
C ASN A 12 1.19 4.73 -46.83
N LEU A 13 -0.13 4.83 -46.62
CA LEU A 13 -0.90 3.94 -45.75
C LEU A 13 -1.60 2.81 -46.51
N GLY A 14 -0.87 2.15 -47.40
CA GLY A 14 -1.37 1.06 -48.24
C GLY A 14 -2.42 1.53 -49.26
N PRO A 15 -3.67 1.01 -49.23
CA PRO A 15 -4.70 1.32 -50.22
C PRO A 15 -5.35 2.70 -50.03
N ILE A 16 -5.02 3.41 -48.95
CA ILE A 16 -5.53 4.76 -48.68
C ILE A 16 -4.65 5.77 -49.40
N LYS A 17 -5.28 6.64 -50.21
CA LYS A 17 -4.57 7.68 -50.95
C LYS A 17 -3.86 8.65 -49.99
N PRO A 18 -2.65 9.11 -50.31
CA PRO A 18 -2.01 10.18 -49.56
C PRO A 18 -2.85 11.45 -49.60
N GLY A 19 -2.88 12.21 -48.51
CA GLY A 19 -3.64 13.45 -48.45
C GLY A 19 -4.00 13.91 -47.04
N LYS A 20 -4.72 15.02 -47.00
CA LYS A 20 -5.28 15.61 -45.77
C LYS A 20 -6.78 15.35 -45.72
N TYR A 21 -7.23 14.75 -44.64
CA TYR A 21 -8.63 14.41 -44.41
C TYR A 21 -9.14 15.20 -43.20
N GLN A 22 -10.09 16.10 -43.41
CA GLN A 22 -10.77 16.81 -42.32
C GLN A 22 -11.78 15.88 -41.65
N PHE A 23 -11.86 15.94 -40.33
CA PHE A 23 -12.80 15.18 -39.53
C PHE A 23 -13.80 16.12 -38.89
N ASP A 24 -15.08 15.78 -39.05
CA ASP A 24 -16.19 16.47 -38.41
C ASP A 24 -16.66 15.71 -37.15
N ASN A 25 -17.76 16.15 -36.54
CA ASN A 25 -18.31 15.45 -35.37
C ASN A 25 -18.77 14.01 -35.69
N ILE A 26 -19.19 13.75 -36.93
CA ILE A 26 -19.61 12.44 -37.42
C ILE A 26 -18.92 12.20 -38.77
N ASN A 27 -18.23 11.07 -38.92
CA ASN A 27 -17.49 10.71 -40.13
C ASN A 27 -17.88 9.30 -40.58
N LEU A 28 -18.27 9.16 -41.85
CA LEU A 28 -18.54 7.85 -42.46
C LEU A 28 -17.35 7.44 -43.32
N ILE A 29 -16.68 6.35 -42.94
CA ILE A 29 -15.57 5.78 -43.71
C ILE A 29 -16.00 4.43 -44.26
N TYR A 30 -16.17 4.35 -45.57
CA TYR A 30 -16.61 3.13 -46.25
C TYR A 30 -15.69 2.79 -47.42
N SER A 31 -15.54 1.50 -47.68
CA SER A 31 -14.81 0.97 -48.82
C SER A 31 -15.19 -0.50 -49.03
N LYS A 32 -14.82 -1.06 -50.18
CA LYS A 32 -14.88 -2.52 -50.41
C LYS A 32 -14.02 -3.26 -49.38
N ASN A 33 -14.15 -4.59 -49.32
CA ASN A 33 -13.25 -5.41 -48.52
C ASN A 33 -11.79 -5.09 -48.88
N GLU A 34 -10.92 -5.11 -47.87
CA GLU A 34 -9.49 -4.78 -47.98
C GLU A 34 -9.16 -3.33 -48.38
N GLY A 35 -10.16 -2.44 -48.50
CA GLY A 35 -9.97 -1.02 -48.82
C GLY A 35 -9.40 -0.16 -47.67
N GLY A 36 -8.59 -0.73 -46.77
CA GLY A 36 -7.80 0.02 -45.79
C GLY A 36 -8.49 0.46 -44.50
N LYS A 37 -9.78 0.15 -44.26
CA LYS A 37 -10.50 0.60 -43.05
C LYS A 37 -9.77 0.24 -41.75
N SER A 38 -9.36 -1.02 -41.59
CA SER A 38 -8.61 -1.46 -40.41
C SER A 38 -7.24 -0.81 -40.32
N ILE A 39 -6.57 -0.58 -41.47
CA ILE A 39 -5.26 0.08 -41.52
C ILE A 39 -5.36 1.54 -41.05
N LEU A 40 -6.46 2.24 -41.40
CA LEU A 40 -6.71 3.60 -40.92
C LEU A 40 -6.89 3.63 -39.39
N VAL A 41 -7.64 2.67 -38.84
CA VAL A 41 -7.84 2.55 -37.39
C VAL A 41 -6.52 2.27 -36.68
N GLU A 42 -5.72 1.32 -37.19
CA GLU A 42 -4.38 1.02 -36.68
C GLU A 42 -3.46 2.27 -36.72
N PHE A 43 -3.53 3.06 -37.79
CA PHE A 43 -2.78 4.32 -37.90
C PHE A 43 -3.19 5.35 -36.85
N ILE A 44 -4.50 5.50 -36.60
CA ILE A 44 -5.03 6.38 -35.56
C ILE A 44 -4.53 5.94 -34.19
N LEU A 45 -4.63 4.65 -33.89
CA LEU A 45 -4.16 4.08 -32.64
C LEU A 45 -2.67 4.32 -32.43
N ARG A 46 -1.83 3.99 -33.43
CA ARG A 46 -0.37 4.18 -33.38
C ARG A 46 0.02 5.64 -33.25
N SER A 47 -0.76 6.55 -33.81
CA SER A 47 -0.50 7.99 -33.73
C SER A 47 -0.82 8.54 -32.35
N LEU A 48 -1.96 8.17 -31.76
CA LEU A 48 -2.45 8.77 -30.52
C LEU A 48 -1.97 8.07 -29.24
N PHE A 49 -1.67 6.77 -29.28
CA PHE A 49 -1.40 5.98 -28.07
C PHE A 49 -0.02 5.33 -28.10
N SER A 50 0.61 5.25 -26.92
CA SER A 50 1.93 4.63 -26.73
C SER A 50 1.84 3.13 -26.42
N LYS A 51 0.79 2.69 -25.74
CA LYS A 51 0.59 1.30 -25.31
C LYS A 51 -0.05 0.45 -26.41
N LYS A 52 0.73 0.13 -27.45
CA LYS A 52 0.29 -0.64 -28.63
C LYS A 52 -0.09 -2.09 -28.33
N SER A 53 0.52 -2.71 -27.31
CA SER A 53 0.33 -4.13 -26.97
C SER A 53 -1.10 -4.51 -26.60
N ILE A 54 -1.92 -3.54 -26.19
CA ILE A 54 -3.34 -3.73 -25.84
C ILE A 54 -4.17 -4.16 -27.06
N TRP A 55 -3.72 -3.82 -28.27
CA TRP A 55 -4.47 -3.98 -29.51
C TRP A 55 -3.98 -5.15 -30.37
N GLY A 56 -3.08 -5.98 -29.83
CA GLY A 56 -2.47 -7.08 -30.58
C GLY A 56 -1.55 -6.59 -31.71
N TYR A 57 -1.53 -7.34 -32.80
CA TYR A 57 -0.68 -7.04 -33.96
C TYR A 57 -1.12 -5.74 -34.64
N ASN A 58 -0.21 -4.76 -34.69
CA ASN A 58 -0.40 -3.51 -35.40
C ASN A 58 0.61 -3.41 -36.53
N ARG A 59 0.14 -3.19 -37.76
CA ARG A 59 1.05 -3.03 -38.90
C ARG A 59 1.82 -1.74 -38.76
N GLU A 60 3.14 -1.81 -38.95
CA GLU A 60 4.01 -0.63 -38.97
C GLU A 60 4.04 0.04 -40.34
N ILE A 61 2.86 0.26 -40.92
CA ILE A 61 2.68 0.81 -42.27
C ILE A 61 2.12 2.24 -42.18
N GLY A 62 2.55 3.11 -43.08
CA GLY A 62 2.07 4.48 -43.21
C GLY A 62 2.68 5.49 -42.25
N ASN A 63 2.85 6.68 -42.81
CA ASN A 63 3.38 7.89 -42.19
C ASN A 63 2.31 8.99 -42.20
N GLY A 64 2.59 10.08 -41.50
CA GLY A 64 1.70 11.23 -41.43
C GLY A 64 1.44 11.66 -39.99
N LYS A 65 0.36 12.41 -39.79
CA LYS A 65 0.04 13.03 -38.50
C LYS A 65 -1.46 13.25 -38.30
N ILE A 66 -1.88 13.17 -37.05
CA ILE A 66 -3.25 13.43 -36.60
C ILE A 66 -3.24 14.71 -35.78
N ILE A 67 -4.08 15.65 -36.18
CA ILE A 67 -4.29 16.91 -35.47
C ILE A 67 -5.49 16.74 -34.55
N VAL A 68 -5.27 16.90 -33.25
CA VAL A 68 -6.29 16.80 -32.21
C VAL A 68 -6.49 18.18 -31.60
N SER A 69 -7.73 18.63 -31.54
CA SER A 69 -8.12 19.92 -30.92
C SER A 69 -8.76 19.69 -29.55
N GLY A 70 -8.83 20.75 -28.75
CA GLY A 70 -9.49 20.74 -27.43
C GLY A 70 -8.58 20.39 -26.27
N ILE A 71 -7.27 20.19 -26.51
CA ILE A 71 -6.27 19.96 -25.46
C ILE A 71 -5.72 21.31 -25.00
N ASN A 72 -6.03 21.73 -23.77
CA ASN A 72 -5.64 23.04 -23.22
C ASN A 72 -5.99 24.23 -24.17
N GLY A 73 -7.10 24.13 -24.92
CA GLY A 73 -7.52 25.14 -25.88
C GLY A 73 -6.67 25.24 -27.16
N LYS A 74 -5.77 24.28 -27.40
CA LYS A 74 -4.87 24.26 -28.57
C LYS A 74 -5.07 23.00 -29.42
N SER A 75 -4.59 23.06 -30.66
CA SER A 75 -4.46 21.90 -31.54
C SER A 75 -3.05 21.31 -31.43
N ILE A 76 -2.96 20.00 -31.22
CA ILE A 76 -1.71 19.25 -31.08
C ILE A 76 -1.63 18.21 -32.19
N SER A 77 -0.43 18.07 -32.76
CA SER A 77 -0.15 17.08 -33.80
C SER A 77 0.53 15.85 -33.20
N TYR A 78 -0.02 14.67 -33.49
CA TYR A 78 0.53 13.37 -33.11
C TYR A 78 0.88 12.56 -34.35
N SER A 79 1.99 11.83 -34.34
CA SER A 79 2.40 10.98 -35.47
C SER A 79 2.80 9.60 -34.96
N PRO A 80 2.79 8.52 -35.78
CA PRO A 80 3.20 7.20 -35.33
C PRO A 80 4.60 7.18 -34.68
N ALA A 81 5.52 8.03 -35.15
CA ALA A 81 6.87 8.17 -34.64
C ALA A 81 7.01 9.06 -33.39
N SER A 82 6.00 9.88 -33.05
CA SER A 82 6.09 10.80 -31.92
C SER A 82 6.18 10.02 -30.60
N LYS A 83 7.13 10.40 -29.73
CA LYS A 83 7.21 9.86 -28.36
C LYS A 83 6.16 10.46 -27.45
N ASP A 84 5.76 11.69 -27.72
CA ASP A 84 4.68 12.36 -27.02
C ASP A 84 3.35 11.99 -27.67
N LYS A 85 2.41 11.55 -26.84
CA LYS A 85 1.20 10.83 -27.22
C LYS A 85 0.04 11.31 -26.35
N LEU A 86 -1.19 11.10 -26.82
CA LEU A 86 -2.38 11.59 -26.16
C LEU A 86 -2.60 10.90 -24.81
N ASP A 87 -2.29 9.61 -24.69
CA ASP A 87 -2.32 8.89 -23.40
C ASP A 87 -1.41 9.50 -22.34
N LYS A 88 -0.19 9.89 -22.72
CA LYS A 88 0.76 10.54 -21.79
C LYS A 88 0.28 11.90 -21.30
N TYR A 89 -0.43 12.65 -22.15
CA TYR A 89 -1.08 13.90 -21.73
C TYR A 89 -2.12 13.64 -20.63
N PHE A 90 -2.97 12.63 -20.82
CA PHE A 90 -3.96 12.26 -19.81
C PHE A 90 -3.34 11.71 -18.52
N GLU A 91 -2.29 10.90 -18.61
CA GLU A 91 -1.54 10.41 -17.44
C GLU A 91 -1.00 11.57 -16.57
N LYS A 92 -0.47 12.63 -17.20
CA LYS A 92 0.05 13.82 -16.49
C LYS A 92 -1.02 14.70 -15.86
N GLN A 93 -2.15 14.87 -16.54
CA GLN A 93 -3.21 15.79 -16.09
C GLN A 93 -4.09 15.20 -15.00
N LEU A 94 -4.39 13.90 -15.09
CA LEU A 94 -5.46 13.32 -14.29
C LEU A 94 -4.97 12.54 -13.07
N ASN A 95 -3.66 12.35 -12.85
CA ASN A 95 -3.00 11.65 -11.72
C ASN A 95 -3.51 10.22 -11.38
N THR A 96 -4.66 9.82 -11.91
CA THR A 96 -5.38 8.55 -11.74
C THR A 96 -5.70 7.92 -13.08
N PHE A 97 -5.13 8.45 -14.17
CA PHE A 97 -5.43 8.00 -15.52
C PHE A 97 -4.81 6.63 -15.78
N GLN A 98 -5.50 5.59 -15.32
CA GLN A 98 -5.22 4.23 -15.72
C GLN A 98 -5.39 4.18 -17.24
N THR A 99 -4.33 3.80 -17.95
CA THR A 99 -4.18 2.87 -19.09
C THR A 99 -5.41 2.40 -19.91
N SER A 100 -6.56 3.04 -19.79
CA SER A 100 -7.91 2.53 -20.03
C SER A 100 -8.68 3.38 -21.04
N LEU A 101 -8.19 4.56 -21.44
CA LEU A 101 -8.76 5.29 -22.60
C LEU A 101 -8.57 4.53 -23.90
N THR A 102 -7.45 3.84 -24.05
CA THR A 102 -7.28 2.88 -25.13
C THR A 102 -8.43 1.88 -25.09
N LYS A 103 -8.73 1.30 -23.92
CA LYS A 103 -9.82 0.32 -23.79
C LYS A 103 -11.24 0.87 -24.05
N LEU A 104 -11.43 2.19 -24.09
CA LEU A 104 -12.71 2.83 -24.47
C LEU A 104 -12.86 2.98 -26.00
N LEU A 105 -11.80 2.73 -26.77
CA LEU A 105 -11.85 2.79 -28.23
C LEU A 105 -12.41 1.47 -28.76
N ILE A 106 -13.73 1.41 -28.88
CA ILE A 106 -14.44 0.22 -29.36
C ILE A 106 -14.21 0.06 -30.86
N ILE A 107 -13.38 -0.90 -31.25
CA ILE A 107 -13.19 -1.29 -32.65
C ILE A 107 -14.09 -2.49 -32.91
N LYS A 108 -15.24 -2.24 -33.50
CA LYS A 108 -16.23 -3.28 -33.85
C LYS A 108 -16.03 -3.67 -35.31
N SER A 109 -15.50 -4.87 -35.55
CA SER A 109 -15.39 -5.43 -36.90
C SER A 109 -16.28 -6.68 -36.98
N GLY A 110 -17.32 -6.63 -37.82
CA GLY A 110 -18.10 -7.82 -38.21
C GLY A 110 -19.17 -8.33 -37.25
N GLU A 111 -19.09 -8.09 -35.94
CA GLU A 111 -20.10 -8.58 -34.98
C GLU A 111 -20.95 -7.45 -34.42
N THR A 112 -22.29 -7.55 -34.50
CA THR A 112 -23.25 -6.53 -34.05
C THR A 112 -23.51 -6.56 -32.54
N ASN A 113 -23.00 -7.55 -31.80
CA ASN A 113 -23.30 -7.76 -30.38
C ASN A 113 -22.06 -7.59 -29.50
N ILE A 114 -22.27 -7.13 -28.26
CA ILE A 114 -21.25 -7.17 -27.20
C ILE A 114 -21.23 -8.61 -26.70
N ASN A 115 -20.32 -9.44 -27.23
CA ASN A 115 -20.23 -10.86 -26.90
C ASN A 115 -19.35 -11.10 -25.66
N GLU A 116 -19.76 -12.03 -24.80
CA GLU A 116 -19.11 -12.47 -23.54
C GLU A 116 -17.85 -13.35 -23.75
N GLY A 117 -17.25 -13.34 -24.94
CA GLY A 117 -16.15 -14.22 -25.33
C GLY A 117 -14.75 -13.62 -25.18
N PRO A 118 -13.69 -14.45 -25.18
CA PRO A 118 -12.30 -14.05 -24.87
C PRO A 118 -11.64 -13.09 -25.87
N GLN A 119 -12.31 -12.74 -26.97
CA GLN A 119 -11.84 -11.82 -28.02
C GLN A 119 -12.63 -10.50 -28.07
N GLY A 120 -13.67 -10.34 -27.22
CA GLY A 120 -14.51 -9.14 -27.12
C GLY A 120 -14.29 -8.38 -25.82
N ILE A 121 -14.64 -7.10 -25.80
CA ILE A 121 -14.73 -6.31 -24.56
C ILE A 121 -16.13 -6.54 -23.98
N ASP A 122 -16.22 -7.33 -22.91
CA ASP A 122 -17.47 -7.62 -22.19
C ASP A 122 -17.97 -6.38 -21.40
N VAL A 123 -19.28 -6.31 -21.16
CA VAL A 123 -19.91 -5.35 -20.24
C VAL A 123 -19.27 -5.43 -18.86
N ASN A 124 -18.86 -6.61 -18.41
CA ASN A 124 -18.14 -6.74 -17.14
C ASN A 124 -16.74 -6.13 -17.20
N THR A 125 -16.04 -6.24 -18.35
CA THR A 125 -14.77 -5.54 -18.57
C THR A 125 -14.97 -4.02 -18.53
N LEU A 126 -16.04 -3.51 -19.16
CA LEU A 126 -16.40 -2.09 -19.08
C LEU A 126 -16.72 -1.66 -17.63
N LYS A 127 -17.48 -2.47 -16.88
CA LYS A 127 -17.79 -2.22 -15.47
C LYS A 127 -16.54 -2.25 -14.59
N GLU A 128 -15.61 -3.17 -14.82
CA GLU A 128 -14.31 -3.23 -14.13
C GLU A 128 -13.42 -2.04 -14.45
N LEU A 129 -13.44 -1.55 -15.69
CA LEU A 129 -12.65 -0.39 -16.11
C LEU A 129 -13.20 0.92 -15.57
N LEU A 130 -14.52 1.01 -15.41
CA LEU A 130 -15.21 2.18 -14.87
C LEU A 130 -15.35 2.13 -13.33
N SER A 131 -15.16 0.96 -12.71
CA SER A 131 -15.21 0.80 -11.25
C SER A 131 -13.82 0.85 -10.64
N SER A 132 -13.67 1.64 -9.58
CA SER A 132 -12.48 1.72 -8.71
C SER A 132 -12.09 0.40 -8.01
N LYS A 133 -12.88 -0.66 -8.21
CA LYS A 133 -12.74 -1.98 -7.59
C LYS A 133 -11.36 -2.60 -7.84
N ASN A 134 -10.80 -2.42 -9.04
CA ASN A 134 -9.45 -2.88 -9.39
C ASN A 134 -8.32 -2.32 -8.51
N ILE A 135 -8.52 -1.13 -7.91
CA ILE A 135 -7.54 -0.54 -6.99
C ILE A 135 -7.66 -1.21 -5.62
N LEU A 136 -8.88 -1.41 -5.15
CA LEU A 136 -9.18 -2.07 -3.89
C LEU A 136 -8.72 -3.53 -3.91
N ASP A 137 -9.00 -4.26 -4.99
CA ASP A 137 -8.56 -5.66 -5.15
C ASP A 137 -7.03 -5.78 -5.19
N LYS A 138 -6.33 -4.78 -5.75
CA LYS A 138 -4.85 -4.73 -5.71
C LYS A 138 -4.31 -4.44 -4.32
N ILE A 139 -4.98 -3.59 -3.55
CA ILE A 139 -4.62 -3.34 -2.15
C ILE A 139 -4.85 -4.61 -1.34
N ASP A 140 -6.00 -5.24 -1.49
CA ASP A 140 -6.33 -6.52 -0.85
C ASP A 140 -5.29 -7.58 -1.18
N SER A 141 -4.93 -7.77 -2.46
CA SER A 141 -3.93 -8.76 -2.88
C SER A 141 -2.55 -8.62 -2.24
N LYS A 142 -2.20 -7.42 -1.74
CA LYS A 142 -0.93 -7.15 -1.04
C LYS A 142 -0.99 -7.46 0.46
N ILE A 143 -2.18 -7.54 1.04
CA ILE A 143 -2.37 -7.91 2.44
C ILE A 143 -2.27 -9.44 2.52
N GLN A 144 -1.44 -9.98 3.41
CA GLN A 144 -1.36 -11.43 3.59
C GLN A 144 -2.72 -12.02 4.00
N LYS A 145 -3.09 -13.17 3.40
CA LYS A 145 -4.36 -13.86 3.68
C LYS A 145 -4.60 -14.12 5.17
N THR A 146 -3.55 -14.41 5.93
CA THR A 146 -3.64 -14.62 7.38
C THR A 146 -4.12 -13.37 8.13
N ILE A 147 -3.70 -12.18 7.68
CA ILE A 147 -4.12 -10.90 8.27
C ILE A 147 -5.53 -10.54 7.80
N GLN A 148 -5.87 -10.81 6.53
CA GLN A 148 -7.22 -10.59 6.01
C GLN A 148 -8.29 -11.39 6.78
N ASN A 149 -7.95 -12.61 7.19
CA ASN A 149 -8.84 -13.48 7.93
C ASN A 149 -8.85 -13.20 9.45
N ALA A 150 -8.03 -12.25 9.92
CA ALA A 150 -8.00 -11.90 11.33
C ALA A 150 -9.28 -11.16 11.72
N SER A 151 -9.85 -11.52 12.86
CA SER A 151 -11.05 -10.88 13.41
C SER A 151 -10.72 -10.15 14.70
N PHE A 152 -11.38 -9.02 14.91
CA PHE A 152 -11.28 -8.28 16.16
C PHE A 152 -12.54 -8.53 16.97
N THR A 153 -12.40 -9.26 18.08
CA THR A 153 -13.53 -9.64 18.94
C THR A 153 -13.16 -9.33 20.38
N ASN A 154 -14.00 -8.56 21.08
CA ASN A 154 -13.81 -8.21 22.49
C ASN A 154 -12.40 -7.65 22.82
N ASN A 155 -11.90 -6.72 22.00
CA ASN A 155 -10.54 -6.16 22.11
C ASN A 155 -9.37 -7.14 21.87
N PHE A 156 -9.65 -8.35 21.40
CA PHE A 156 -8.63 -9.33 21.04
C PHE A 156 -8.55 -9.52 19.53
N ILE A 157 -7.32 -9.55 19.02
CA ILE A 157 -7.01 -9.98 17.67
C ILE A 157 -7.04 -11.51 17.67
N ASN A 158 -8.04 -12.08 17.00
CA ASN A 158 -8.14 -13.50 16.74
C ASN A 158 -7.58 -13.78 15.34
N ILE A 159 -6.40 -14.40 15.30
CA ILE A 159 -5.67 -14.72 14.07
C ILE A 159 -5.26 -16.20 14.09
N ASP A 160 -5.35 -16.83 12.92
CA ASP A 160 -4.95 -18.22 12.73
C ASP A 160 -3.47 -18.43 13.00
N ASN A 161 -3.10 -19.61 13.51
CA ASN A 161 -1.72 -19.93 13.89
C ASN A 161 -0.85 -20.33 12.67
N THR A 162 -0.80 -19.48 11.66
CA THR A 162 0.00 -19.69 10.44
C THR A 162 0.69 -18.38 10.03
N GLY A 163 1.88 -18.46 9.41
CA GLY A 163 2.61 -17.27 8.95
C GLY A 163 2.78 -16.21 10.04
N GLU A 164 2.37 -14.97 9.74
CA GLU A 164 2.42 -13.84 10.68
C GLU A 164 1.56 -14.02 11.94
N GLY A 165 0.50 -14.83 11.90
CA GLY A 165 -0.30 -15.13 13.09
C GLY A 165 0.45 -15.97 14.11
N LYS A 166 1.38 -16.83 13.67
CA LYS A 166 2.31 -17.55 14.56
C LYS A 166 3.29 -16.58 15.21
N THR A 167 3.85 -15.64 14.43
CA THR A 167 4.74 -14.60 14.94
C THR A 167 4.06 -13.73 15.99
N TYR A 168 2.80 -13.33 15.74
CA TYR A 168 1.99 -12.56 16.70
C TYR A 168 1.78 -13.32 18.01
N LYS A 169 1.38 -14.59 17.95
CA LYS A 169 1.18 -15.43 19.14
C LYS A 169 2.48 -15.65 19.90
N ASP A 170 3.59 -15.87 19.20
CA ASP A 170 4.90 -16.05 19.86
C ASP A 170 5.37 -14.79 20.59
N LEU A 171 5.19 -13.61 20.00
CA LEU A 171 5.46 -12.33 20.65
C LEU A 171 4.55 -12.10 21.87
N LYS A 172 3.26 -12.37 21.73
CA LYS A 172 2.26 -12.12 22.78
C LYS A 172 2.37 -13.11 23.93
N ASP A 173 2.45 -14.40 23.63
CA ASP A 173 2.33 -15.44 24.64
C ASP A 173 3.69 -15.78 25.24
N ASN A 174 4.79 -15.76 24.47
CA ASN A 174 6.10 -16.15 24.98
C ASN A 174 6.96 -14.96 25.39
N GLN A 175 7.12 -13.94 24.53
CA GLN A 175 8.04 -12.84 24.85
C GLN A 175 7.49 -11.91 25.94
N LEU A 176 6.22 -11.52 25.84
CA LEU A 176 5.57 -10.70 26.85
C LEU A 176 5.47 -11.39 28.21
N GLN A 177 5.21 -12.71 28.24
CA GLN A 177 5.25 -13.46 29.49
C GLN A 177 6.66 -13.51 30.09
N LYS A 178 7.70 -13.73 29.27
CA LYS A 178 9.09 -13.69 29.75
C LYS A 178 9.47 -12.34 30.35
N ILE A 179 9.04 -11.24 29.72
CA ILE A 179 9.26 -9.88 30.23
C ILE A 179 8.56 -9.71 31.58
N ASN A 180 7.30 -10.10 31.70
CA ASN A 180 6.56 -10.02 32.96
C ASN A 180 7.18 -10.89 34.06
N GLN A 181 7.66 -12.09 33.73
CA GLN A 181 8.38 -12.95 34.68
C GLN A 181 9.70 -12.32 35.15
N LEU A 182 10.44 -11.67 34.25
CA LEU A 182 11.66 -10.93 34.59
C LEU A 182 11.35 -9.76 35.53
N ILE A 183 10.31 -8.98 35.24
CA ILE A 183 9.86 -7.87 36.09
C ILE A 183 9.49 -8.39 37.48
N ASN A 184 8.71 -9.48 37.57
CA ASN A 184 8.32 -10.07 38.84
C ASN A 184 9.53 -10.56 39.65
N ARG A 185 10.48 -11.27 39.02
CA ARG A 185 11.72 -11.70 39.69
C ARG A 185 12.55 -10.54 40.22
N LEU A 186 12.65 -9.44 39.47
CA LEU A 186 13.36 -8.24 39.90
C LEU A 186 12.67 -7.59 41.11
N ASN A 187 11.33 -7.54 41.11
CA ASN A 187 10.56 -6.99 42.21
C ASN A 187 10.67 -7.88 43.47
N ASP A 188 10.53 -9.20 43.33
CA ASP A 188 10.61 -10.14 44.45
C ASP A 188 11.98 -10.14 45.13
N ASN A 189 13.06 -10.05 44.35
CA ASN A 189 14.41 -10.00 44.90
C ASN A 189 14.67 -8.69 45.67
N LYS A 190 14.25 -7.53 45.13
CA LYS A 190 14.44 -6.24 45.80
C LYS A 190 13.64 -6.12 47.10
N ILE A 191 12.38 -6.59 47.09
CA ILE A 191 11.53 -6.55 48.28
C ILE A 191 12.10 -7.44 49.39
N ASN A 192 12.60 -8.62 49.04
CA ASN A 192 13.19 -9.54 50.02
C ASN A 192 14.51 -9.03 50.62
N GLU A 193 15.37 -8.39 49.83
CA GLU A 193 16.59 -7.77 50.35
C GLU A 193 16.29 -6.60 51.28
N GLU A 194 15.34 -5.73 50.92
CA GLU A 194 14.93 -4.61 51.79
C GLU A 194 14.37 -5.11 53.13
N LEU A 195 13.52 -6.15 53.11
CA LEU A 195 12.97 -6.74 54.33
C LEU A 195 14.03 -7.38 55.23
N LYS A 196 15.01 -8.08 54.65
CA LYS A 196 16.15 -8.63 55.40
C LYS A 196 16.96 -7.52 56.07
N LEU A 197 17.34 -6.49 55.32
CA LEU A 197 18.08 -5.34 55.83
C LEU A 197 17.32 -4.61 56.96
N ARG A 198 16.00 -4.45 56.84
CA ARG A 198 15.17 -3.86 57.92
C ARG A 198 15.20 -4.71 59.19
N ASN A 199 15.07 -6.02 59.06
CA ASN A 199 15.10 -6.93 60.21
C ASN A 199 16.46 -6.91 60.91
N ASP A 200 17.55 -6.91 60.14
CA ASP A 200 18.91 -6.82 60.68
C ASP A 200 19.13 -5.49 61.44
N ILE A 201 18.61 -4.38 60.90
CA ILE A 201 18.67 -3.06 61.56
C ILE A 201 17.94 -3.09 62.91
N GLU A 202 16.74 -3.67 62.97
CA GLU A 202 15.98 -3.79 64.23
C GLU A 202 16.70 -4.68 65.25
N GLU A 203 17.26 -5.81 64.83
CA GLU A 203 18.01 -6.69 65.72
C GLU A 203 19.26 -6.00 66.29
N LEU A 204 19.98 -5.25 65.45
CA LEU A 204 21.14 -4.46 65.88
C LEU A 204 20.77 -3.33 66.85
N LYS A 205 19.61 -2.69 66.68
CA LYS A 205 19.11 -1.69 67.63
C LYS A 205 18.83 -2.31 69.00
N VAL A 206 18.15 -3.46 69.04
CA VAL A 206 17.87 -4.18 70.29
C VAL A 206 19.16 -4.59 70.99
N LYS A 207 20.14 -5.15 70.25
CA LYS A 207 21.46 -5.49 70.80
C LYS A 207 22.17 -4.27 71.37
N LYS A 208 22.15 -3.14 70.66
CA LYS A 208 22.73 -1.87 71.13
C LYS A 208 22.09 -1.39 72.43
N GLU A 209 20.76 -1.42 72.53
CA GLU A 209 20.07 -1.02 73.76
C GLU A 209 20.42 -1.93 74.94
N ASN A 210 20.47 -3.24 74.73
CA ASN A 210 20.83 -4.20 75.77
C ASN A 210 22.27 -3.98 76.26
N LEU A 211 23.22 -3.72 75.35
CA LEU A 211 24.59 -3.37 75.72
C LEU A 211 24.67 -2.06 76.51
N LEU A 212 23.87 -1.05 76.16
CA LEU A 212 23.79 0.19 76.91
C LEU A 212 23.22 -0.01 78.31
N LYS A 213 22.16 -0.82 78.45
CA LYS A 213 21.59 -1.20 79.76
C LYS A 213 22.61 -1.95 80.60
N ALA A 214 23.31 -2.93 80.03
CA ALA A 214 24.37 -3.67 80.72
C ALA A 214 25.54 -2.76 81.16
N LYS A 215 25.95 -1.80 80.33
CA LYS A 215 26.98 -0.80 80.68
C LYS A 215 26.53 0.07 81.86
N LYS A 216 25.29 0.56 81.84
CA LYS A 216 24.71 1.34 82.95
C LYS A 216 24.64 0.53 84.24
N PHE A 217 24.19 -0.72 84.16
CA PHE A 217 24.12 -1.62 85.31
C PHE A 217 25.51 -1.89 85.91
N LYS A 218 26.52 -2.15 85.07
CA LYS A 218 27.90 -2.33 85.52
C LYS A 218 28.46 -1.07 86.18
N ALA A 219 28.19 0.11 85.62
CA ALA A 219 28.60 1.37 86.21
C ALA A 219 27.95 1.62 87.60
N TYR A 220 26.66 1.32 87.73
CA TYR A 220 25.94 1.39 89.01
C TYR A 220 26.54 0.47 90.07
N ASN A 221 26.81 -0.80 89.73
CA ASN A 221 27.43 -1.75 90.66
C ASN A 221 28.83 -1.30 91.09
N LEU A 222 29.63 -0.76 90.17
CA LEU A 222 30.95 -0.21 90.49
C LEU A 222 30.85 1.01 91.43
N PHE A 223 29.85 1.88 91.22
CA PHE A 223 29.61 3.03 92.08
C PHE A 223 29.24 2.60 93.51
N ASN A 224 28.32 1.65 93.66
CA ASN A 224 27.93 1.13 94.98
C ASN A 224 29.12 0.47 95.69
N LYS A 225 29.89 -0.35 94.97
CA LYS A 225 31.07 -1.01 95.52
C LYS A 225 32.15 -0.02 95.93
N LYS A 226 32.27 1.11 95.23
CA LYS A 226 33.15 2.21 95.63
C LYS A 226 32.66 2.87 96.93
N GLN A 227 31.36 3.16 97.06
CA GLN A 227 30.81 3.72 98.31
C GLN A 227 30.95 2.78 99.52
N GLU A 228 30.82 1.47 99.33
CA GLU A 228 31.06 0.49 100.39
C GLU A 228 32.50 0.52 100.88
N LEU A 229 33.48 0.75 99.98
CA LEU A 229 34.90 0.81 100.32
C LEU A 229 35.34 2.16 100.89
N GLU A 230 34.64 3.26 100.60
CA GLU A 230 34.93 4.61 101.13
C GLU A 230 34.27 4.89 102.50
N ASN A 231 33.33 4.04 102.95
CA ASN A 231 32.64 4.14 104.25
C ASN A 231 33.23 3.19 105.32
N ILE A 232 34.44 2.67 105.12
CA ILE A 232 35.26 1.92 106.08
C ILE A 232 36.47 2.78 106.44
#